data_AF-A0A9P7C558-F1
#
_entry.id   AF-A0A9P7C558-F1
#
_cell.length_a   1.000
_cell.length_b   1.000
_cell.length_c   1.000
_cell.angle_alpha   90.00
_cell.angle_beta   90.00
_cell.angle_gamma   90.00
#
_symmetry.space_group_name_H-M   'P 1'
#
loop_
_entity.id
_entity.type
_entity.pdbx_description
1 polymer ?
#
loop_
_entity_poly.entity_id
_entity_poly.type
_entity_poly.pdbx_seq_one_letter_code
_entity_poly.pdbx_strand_id
1 'polypeptide(L)'
;MCIPYLYNVFNSGDIKEYRKAIRDIPDCSSGDEAIFSFLENIFRGTYRLHTSNVDLKHGESTFNSLLLYPFIEAVADFVSENMAWSKAGFRNGEAPLVSMHKQLENTELYQNDNYNYFAYGIIKLYGLKKIEVLLLETSGSFGNTDKSKISYDHHKGLFGALVMLKNIADEFPLAKKTVYLWSMRFEPKGPIFELWLEDMMVIKPDIEDKLESLPSFLKFFWGMKCLLTESTQNFAQLKKEHYECMIKNMFNGVTTLTLFLRRLTHLF
;
A
#
# COMPACT_ATOMS: atom_id res chain seq x y z
N MET A 1 -11.58 9.83 -22.18
CA MET A 1 -11.58 8.45 -22.72
C MET A 1 -12.18 7.44 -21.75
N CYS A 2 -11.90 7.52 -20.43
CA CYS A 2 -12.44 6.55 -19.45
C CYS A 2 -13.96 6.66 -19.21
N ILE A 3 -14.56 7.86 -19.33
CA ILE A 3 -15.97 8.08 -18.94
C ILE A 3 -16.96 7.17 -19.70
N PRO A 4 -16.89 7.01 -21.03
CA PRO A 4 -17.76 6.06 -21.74
C PRO A 4 -17.59 4.60 -21.28
N TYR A 5 -16.35 4.15 -21.05
CA TYR A 5 -16.08 2.80 -20.56
C TYR A 5 -16.67 2.58 -19.16
N LEU A 6 -16.42 3.51 -18.23
CA LEU A 6 -16.98 3.49 -16.89
C LEU A 6 -18.52 3.51 -16.93
N TYR A 7 -19.10 4.33 -17.80
CA TYR A 7 -20.55 4.41 -17.97
C TYR A 7 -21.13 3.07 -18.44
N ASN A 8 -20.53 2.42 -19.43
CA ASN A 8 -20.98 1.11 -19.91
C ASN A 8 -20.91 0.04 -18.82
N VAL A 9 -19.83 0.02 -18.05
CA VAL A 9 -19.64 -0.93 -16.94
C VAL A 9 -20.64 -0.67 -15.81
N PHE A 10 -20.84 0.59 -15.41
CA PHE A 10 -21.73 0.96 -14.30
C PHE A 10 -23.21 0.81 -14.63
N ASN A 11 -23.60 0.96 -15.90
CA ASN A 11 -25.00 0.81 -16.33
C ASN A 11 -25.34 -0.61 -16.83
N SER A 12 -24.47 -1.59 -16.60
CA SER A 12 -24.78 -2.98 -16.91
C SER A 12 -25.97 -3.45 -16.06
N GLY A 13 -27.04 -3.93 -16.69
CA GLY A 13 -28.27 -4.33 -16.01
C GLY A 13 -28.21 -5.69 -15.35
N ASP A 14 -27.29 -6.56 -15.80
CA ASP A 14 -27.05 -7.87 -15.20
C ASP A 14 -25.57 -8.31 -15.27
N ILE A 15 -25.29 -9.48 -14.70
CA ILE A 15 -23.92 -10.04 -14.62
C ILE A 15 -23.33 -10.45 -15.97
N LYS A 16 -24.18 -10.77 -16.96
CA LYS A 16 -23.75 -11.12 -18.32
C LYS A 16 -23.37 -9.87 -19.10
N GLU A 17 -24.17 -8.81 -18.96
CA GLU A 17 -23.88 -7.49 -19.50
C GLU A 17 -22.60 -6.92 -18.89
N TYR A 18 -22.47 -6.98 -17.56
CA TYR A 18 -21.27 -6.54 -16.85
C TYR A 18 -20.01 -7.25 -17.37
N ARG A 19 -20.05 -8.59 -17.47
CA ARG A 19 -18.92 -9.37 -18.02
C ARG A 19 -18.53 -8.97 -19.44
N LYS A 20 -19.50 -8.59 -20.28
CA LYS A 20 -19.23 -8.10 -21.65
C LYS A 20 -18.62 -6.70 -21.60
N ALA A 21 -19.21 -5.79 -20.81
CA ALA A 21 -18.77 -4.41 -20.69
C ALA A 21 -17.32 -4.30 -20.20
N ILE A 22 -16.88 -5.14 -19.25
CA ILE A 22 -15.49 -5.15 -18.78
C ILE A 22 -14.48 -5.40 -19.92
N ARG A 23 -14.84 -6.23 -20.91
CA ARG A 23 -13.97 -6.63 -22.02
C ARG A 23 -13.97 -5.63 -23.18
N ASP A 24 -14.89 -4.67 -23.17
CA ASP A 24 -15.05 -3.67 -24.21
C ASP A 24 -14.13 -2.47 -23.93
N ILE A 25 -12.82 -2.74 -23.84
CA ILE A 25 -11.81 -1.74 -23.53
C ILE A 25 -11.57 -0.89 -24.78
N PRO A 26 -11.65 0.46 -24.68
CA PRO A 26 -11.39 1.32 -25.82
C PRO A 26 -9.95 1.21 -26.32
N ASP A 27 -9.77 1.29 -27.65
CA ASP A 27 -8.46 1.52 -28.25
C ASP A 27 -7.93 2.87 -27.76
N CYS A 28 -6.81 2.86 -27.04
CA CYS A 28 -6.24 4.05 -26.41
C CYS A 28 -4.78 4.26 -26.81
N SER A 29 -4.32 5.51 -26.70
CA SER A 29 -2.89 5.83 -26.81
C SER A 29 -2.12 5.26 -25.62
N SER A 30 -0.83 4.95 -25.80
CA SER A 30 0.04 4.33 -24.79
C SER A 30 0.04 4.98 -23.39
N GLY A 31 -0.30 6.27 -23.27
CA GLY A 31 -0.40 6.97 -21.99
C GLY A 31 -1.61 6.58 -21.11
N ASP A 32 -2.69 6.10 -21.73
CA ASP A 32 -3.93 5.73 -21.01
C ASP A 32 -4.04 4.21 -20.73
N GLU A 33 -3.16 3.41 -21.34
CA GLU A 33 -3.19 1.94 -21.27
C GLU A 33 -3.13 1.41 -19.84
N ALA A 34 -2.24 1.98 -19.00
CA ALA A 34 -2.14 1.62 -17.59
C ALA A 34 -3.44 1.90 -16.81
N ILE A 35 -4.15 2.98 -17.15
CA ILE A 35 -5.43 3.32 -16.50
C ILE A 35 -6.49 2.26 -16.87
N PHE A 36 -6.59 1.89 -18.15
CA PHE A 36 -7.54 0.87 -18.59
C PHE A 36 -7.19 -0.51 -18.04
N SER A 37 -5.91 -0.89 -17.99
CA SER A 37 -5.42 -2.11 -17.33
C SER A 37 -5.85 -2.15 -15.86
N PHE A 38 -5.63 -1.05 -15.12
CA PHE A 38 -6.08 -0.93 -13.73
C PHE A 38 -7.59 -1.08 -13.60
N LEU A 39 -8.38 -0.35 -14.38
CA LEU A 39 -9.84 -0.40 -14.33
C LEU A 39 -10.35 -1.82 -14.66
N GLU A 40 -9.81 -2.46 -15.68
CA GLU A 40 -10.15 -3.83 -16.05
C GLU A 40 -9.87 -4.79 -14.88
N ASN A 41 -8.69 -4.69 -14.25
CA ASN A 41 -8.33 -5.54 -13.11
C ASN A 41 -9.26 -5.32 -11.92
N ILE A 42 -9.62 -4.08 -11.60
CA ILE A 42 -10.65 -3.79 -10.58
C ILE A 42 -11.97 -4.46 -10.97
N PHE A 43 -12.49 -4.24 -12.18
CA PHE A 43 -13.79 -4.79 -12.53
C PHE A 43 -13.81 -6.32 -12.64
N ARG A 44 -12.72 -6.94 -13.08
CA ARG A 44 -12.56 -8.40 -13.08
C ARG A 44 -12.48 -8.97 -11.67
N GLY A 45 -11.75 -8.31 -10.77
CA GLY A 45 -11.72 -8.65 -9.35
C GLY A 45 -13.11 -8.60 -8.74
N THR A 46 -13.85 -7.52 -9.01
CA THR A 46 -15.23 -7.34 -8.55
C THR A 46 -16.15 -8.41 -9.13
N TYR A 47 -16.06 -8.71 -10.44
CA TYR A 47 -16.82 -9.81 -11.05
C TYR A 47 -16.56 -11.14 -10.35
N ARG A 48 -15.29 -11.47 -10.09
CA ARG A 48 -14.87 -12.72 -9.44
C ARG A 48 -15.38 -12.82 -8.01
N LEU A 49 -15.17 -11.78 -7.20
CA LEU A 49 -15.67 -11.70 -5.81
C LEU A 49 -17.15 -12.05 -5.76
N HIS A 50 -17.90 -11.51 -6.71
CA HIS A 50 -19.35 -11.52 -6.74
C HIS A 50 -19.98 -12.73 -7.42
N THR A 51 -19.23 -13.46 -8.25
CA THR A 51 -19.65 -14.73 -8.86
C THR A 51 -19.10 -15.94 -8.13
N SER A 52 -18.27 -15.72 -7.12
CA SER A 52 -17.75 -16.77 -6.25
C SER A 52 -18.89 -17.41 -5.45
N ASN A 53 -18.90 -18.75 -5.41
CA ASN A 53 -19.76 -19.51 -4.51
C ASN A 53 -19.16 -19.68 -3.12
N VAL A 54 -17.98 -19.10 -2.87
CA VAL A 54 -17.25 -19.25 -1.62
C VAL A 54 -17.67 -18.14 -0.66
N ASP A 55 -18.08 -18.53 0.54
CA ASP A 55 -18.43 -17.61 1.62
C ASP A 55 -17.18 -16.87 2.15
N LEU A 56 -17.21 -15.54 2.11
CA LEU A 56 -16.14 -14.68 2.65
C LEU A 56 -15.95 -14.82 4.16
N LYS A 57 -16.96 -15.35 4.87
CA LYS A 57 -16.89 -15.63 6.31
C LYS A 57 -16.13 -16.93 6.61
N HIS A 58 -15.86 -17.78 5.61
CA HIS A 58 -15.25 -19.09 5.81
C HIS A 58 -13.85 -19.00 6.44
N GLY A 59 -13.08 -17.97 6.12
CA GLY A 59 -11.76 -17.77 6.69
C GLY A 59 -11.07 -16.52 6.15
N GLU A 60 -10.07 -16.07 6.90
CA GLU A 60 -9.27 -14.89 6.55
C GLU A 60 -8.53 -15.06 5.21
N SER A 61 -7.95 -16.23 4.95
CA SER A 61 -7.29 -16.52 3.66
C SER A 61 -8.27 -16.41 2.49
N THR A 62 -9.48 -16.95 2.64
CA THR A 62 -10.56 -16.84 1.65
C THR A 62 -10.94 -15.38 1.42
N PHE A 63 -11.19 -14.63 2.49
CA PHE A 63 -11.51 -13.22 2.42
C PHE A 63 -10.43 -12.42 1.69
N ASN A 64 -9.16 -12.63 2.06
CA ASN A 64 -8.03 -11.94 1.47
C ASN A 64 -7.85 -12.29 -0.01
N SER A 65 -7.97 -13.57 -0.37
CA SER A 65 -7.76 -14.03 -1.75
C SER A 65 -8.85 -13.59 -2.74
N LEU A 66 -10.09 -13.42 -2.27
CA LEU A 66 -11.22 -13.03 -3.10
C LEU A 66 -11.42 -11.52 -3.14
N LEU A 67 -11.25 -10.86 -2.00
CA LEU A 67 -11.37 -9.42 -1.90
C LEU A 67 -9.99 -8.78 -2.03
N LEU A 68 -9.16 -8.80 -0.99
CA LEU A 68 -8.08 -7.82 -0.87
C LEU A 68 -6.93 -7.98 -1.88
N TYR A 69 -6.46 -9.21 -2.11
CA TYR A 69 -5.28 -9.45 -2.94
C TYR A 69 -5.43 -8.98 -4.39
N PRO A 70 -6.49 -9.33 -5.13
CA PRO A 70 -6.64 -8.88 -6.52
C PRO A 70 -6.59 -7.36 -6.70
N PHE A 71 -7.19 -6.59 -5.77
CA PHE A 71 -7.26 -5.14 -5.92
C PHE A 71 -5.98 -4.45 -5.48
N ILE A 72 -5.32 -4.94 -4.42
CA ILE A 72 -4.02 -4.41 -3.99
C ILE A 72 -2.94 -4.73 -5.04
N GLU A 73 -3.01 -5.91 -5.67
CA GLU A 73 -2.18 -6.28 -6.81
C GLU A 73 -2.41 -5.34 -7.99
N ALA A 74 -3.67 -5.07 -8.37
CA ALA A 74 -3.99 -4.09 -9.42
C ALA A 74 -3.40 -2.69 -9.14
N VAL A 75 -3.43 -2.24 -7.88
CA VAL A 75 -2.80 -0.98 -7.46
C VAL A 75 -1.27 -1.03 -7.66
N ALA A 76 -0.61 -2.12 -7.25
CA ALA A 76 0.83 -2.29 -7.41
C ALA A 76 1.24 -2.34 -8.89
N ASP A 77 0.49 -3.09 -9.71
CA ASP A 77 0.73 -3.23 -11.14
C ASP A 77 0.60 -1.89 -11.86
N PHE A 78 -0.44 -1.10 -11.55
CA PHE A 78 -0.59 0.25 -12.08
C PHE A 78 0.63 1.12 -11.78
N VAL A 79 1.12 1.11 -10.54
CA VAL A 79 2.30 1.91 -10.16
C VAL A 79 3.55 1.41 -10.89
N SER A 80 3.68 0.10 -11.08
CA SER A 80 4.79 -0.50 -11.83
C SER A 80 4.77 -0.10 -13.31
N GLU A 81 3.60 -0.17 -13.97
CA GLU A 81 3.42 0.21 -15.38
C GLU A 81 3.62 1.72 -15.59
N ASN A 82 2.97 2.54 -14.76
CA ASN A 82 3.05 4.00 -14.85
C ASN A 82 4.42 4.55 -14.43
N MET A 83 5.14 3.82 -13.58
CA MET A 83 6.47 4.19 -13.08
C MET A 83 7.41 2.99 -13.17
N ALA A 84 7.79 2.60 -14.39
CA ALA A 84 8.60 1.40 -14.68
C ALA A 84 9.89 1.29 -13.85
N TRP A 85 10.50 2.42 -13.46
CA TRP A 85 11.69 2.41 -12.60
C TRP A 85 11.41 1.87 -11.19
N SER A 86 10.18 1.97 -10.71
CA SER A 86 9.78 1.59 -9.35
C SER A 86 9.74 0.07 -9.19
N LYS A 87 9.36 -0.65 -10.26
CA LYS A 87 9.04 -2.08 -10.25
C LYS A 87 8.21 -2.43 -9.01
N ALA A 88 7.14 -1.66 -8.77
CA ALA A 88 6.24 -1.92 -7.67
C ALA A 88 5.68 -3.34 -7.82
N GLY A 89 5.61 -4.07 -6.71
CA GLY A 89 5.08 -5.43 -6.72
C GLY A 89 4.45 -5.78 -5.40
N PHE A 90 3.30 -6.45 -5.47
CA PHE A 90 2.59 -6.95 -4.31
C PHE A 90 3.07 -8.35 -3.95
N ARG A 91 3.39 -8.56 -2.67
CA ARG A 91 3.67 -9.88 -2.11
C ARG A 91 2.55 -10.22 -1.13
N ASN A 92 1.70 -11.17 -1.50
CA ASN A 92 0.64 -11.70 -0.64
C ASN A 92 1.16 -12.82 0.28
N GLY A 93 0.35 -13.14 1.30
CA GLY A 93 0.49 -14.32 2.16
C GLY A 93 1.70 -14.29 3.10
N GLU A 94 1.44 -14.17 4.41
CA GLU A 94 2.46 -14.16 5.49
C GLU A 94 3.83 -13.63 5.03
N ALA A 95 3.83 -12.42 4.46
CA ALA A 95 4.98 -11.81 3.84
C ALA A 95 5.88 -11.26 4.96
N PRO A 96 7.16 -11.68 5.05
CA PRO A 96 8.05 -11.17 6.07
C PRO A 96 8.33 -9.68 5.81
N LEU A 97 8.15 -8.88 6.85
CA LEU A 97 8.45 -7.46 6.89
C LEU A 97 9.95 -7.27 7.13
N VAL A 98 10.68 -7.04 6.04
CA VAL A 98 12.14 -6.95 6.05
C VAL A 98 12.61 -5.73 6.84
N SER A 99 11.84 -4.64 6.82
CA SER A 99 12.12 -3.46 7.62
C SER A 99 12.18 -3.81 9.12
N MET A 100 11.26 -4.66 9.60
CA MET A 100 11.24 -5.07 11.01
C MET A 100 12.49 -5.86 11.37
N HIS A 101 12.82 -6.85 10.56
CA HIS A 101 14.01 -7.65 10.75
C HIS A 101 15.28 -6.78 10.81
N LYS A 102 15.47 -5.88 9.83
CA LYS A 102 16.61 -4.95 9.81
C LYS A 102 16.71 -4.08 11.07
N GLN A 103 15.61 -3.56 11.58
CA GLN A 103 15.65 -2.70 12.78
C GLN A 103 15.93 -3.52 14.05
N LEU A 104 15.41 -4.75 14.13
CA LEU A 104 15.65 -5.66 15.26
C LEU A 104 17.10 -6.16 15.30
N GLU A 105 17.68 -6.54 14.15
CA GLU A 105 19.08 -6.96 14.06
C GLU A 105 20.05 -5.85 14.51
N ASN A 106 19.70 -4.59 14.26
CA ASN A 106 20.50 -3.44 14.71
C ASN A 106 20.33 -3.13 16.21
N THR A 107 19.43 -3.84 16.91
CA THR A 107 19.21 -3.68 18.35
C THR A 107 19.94 -4.79 19.11
N GLU A 108 20.86 -4.42 20.01
CA GLU A 108 21.70 -5.38 20.75
C GLU A 108 20.90 -6.48 21.48
N LEU A 109 19.69 -6.16 21.93
CA LEU A 109 18.80 -7.10 22.62
C LEU A 109 18.31 -8.26 21.73
N TYR A 110 18.30 -8.08 20.40
CA TYR A 110 17.65 -9.00 19.46
C TYR A 110 18.58 -9.52 18.35
N GLN A 111 19.89 -9.26 18.44
CA GLN A 111 20.88 -9.62 17.41
C GLN A 111 20.94 -11.11 17.05
N ASN A 112 20.48 -12.00 17.93
CA ASN A 112 20.49 -13.45 17.71
C ASN A 112 19.08 -14.06 17.63
N ASP A 113 18.04 -13.23 17.64
CA ASP A 113 16.66 -13.70 17.62
C ASP A 113 16.11 -13.75 16.19
N ASN A 114 15.33 -14.80 15.90
CA ASN A 114 14.68 -14.97 14.60
C ASN A 114 13.25 -14.41 14.60
N TYR A 115 13.04 -13.23 15.19
CA TYR A 115 11.73 -12.59 15.20
C TYR A 115 11.38 -12.09 13.80
N ASN A 116 10.36 -12.69 13.22
CA ASN A 116 9.82 -12.29 11.94
C ASN A 116 8.41 -11.75 12.14
N TYR A 117 8.21 -10.50 11.74
CA TYR A 117 6.89 -9.95 11.54
C TYR A 117 6.38 -10.42 10.18
N PHE A 118 5.23 -11.10 10.17
CA PHE A 118 4.58 -11.54 8.95
C PHE A 118 3.29 -10.75 8.73
N ALA A 119 3.24 -10.07 7.58
CA ALA A 119 2.07 -9.32 7.14
C ALA A 119 1.20 -10.15 6.21
N TYR A 120 -0.08 -9.82 6.08
CA TYR A 120 -0.95 -10.49 5.11
C TYR A 120 -0.66 -10.07 3.67
N GLY A 121 -0.01 -8.91 3.49
CA GLY A 121 0.51 -8.48 2.20
C GLY A 121 1.40 -7.25 2.32
N ILE A 122 2.33 -7.09 1.38
CA ILE A 122 3.26 -5.96 1.33
C ILE A 122 3.43 -5.51 -0.12
N ILE A 123 3.34 -4.21 -0.40
CA ILE A 123 3.86 -3.67 -1.67
C ILE A 123 5.30 -3.21 -1.46
N LYS A 124 6.18 -3.64 -2.37
CA LYS A 124 7.61 -3.26 -2.39
C LYS A 124 7.97 -2.59 -3.70
N LEU A 125 8.86 -1.61 -3.64
CA LEU A 125 9.49 -0.99 -4.81
C LEU A 125 10.78 -1.76 -5.14
N TYR A 126 10.69 -2.80 -5.96
CA TYR A 126 11.86 -3.64 -6.27
C TYR A 126 12.94 -2.90 -7.06
N GLY A 127 12.57 -1.85 -7.80
CA GLY A 127 13.50 -0.96 -8.50
C GLY A 127 14.17 0.07 -7.59
N LEU A 128 13.76 0.15 -6.31
CA LEU A 128 14.34 1.05 -5.32
C LEU A 128 14.63 0.32 -4.01
N LYS A 129 15.78 -0.36 -3.96
CA LYS A 129 16.28 -1.05 -2.76
C LYS A 129 15.27 -1.98 -2.07
N LYS A 130 14.24 -2.44 -2.78
CA LYS A 130 13.13 -3.25 -2.24
C LYS A 130 12.43 -2.57 -1.05
N ILE A 131 12.32 -1.24 -1.07
CA ILE A 131 11.64 -0.48 -0.02
C ILE A 131 10.19 -0.93 0.07
N GLU A 132 9.74 -1.20 1.29
CA GLU A 132 8.36 -1.56 1.61
C GLU A 132 7.55 -0.27 1.75
N VAL A 133 6.41 -0.16 1.06
CA VAL A 133 5.66 1.09 0.92
C VAL A 133 4.17 0.98 1.24
N LEU A 134 3.63 -0.24 1.29
CA LEU A 134 2.27 -0.51 1.78
C LEU A 134 2.28 -1.82 2.56
N LEU A 135 1.54 -1.82 3.66
CA LEU A 135 1.35 -2.97 4.55
C LEU A 135 -0.13 -3.32 4.62
N LEU A 136 -0.45 -4.60 4.47
CA LEU A 136 -1.78 -5.15 4.66
C LEU A 136 -1.83 -6.00 5.93
N GLU A 137 -2.65 -5.56 6.89
CA GLU A 137 -3.08 -6.37 8.02
C GLU A 137 -4.58 -6.63 7.92
N THR A 138 -4.99 -7.88 8.12
CA THR A 138 -6.39 -8.29 8.10
C THR A 138 -6.77 -8.78 9.47
N SER A 139 -7.94 -8.34 9.93
CA SER A 139 -8.44 -8.66 11.27
C SER A 139 -9.43 -9.82 11.23
N GLY A 140 -9.04 -10.94 10.61
CA GLY A 140 -9.88 -12.11 10.43
C GLY A 140 -10.71 -12.11 9.13
N SER A 141 -11.67 -13.04 9.07
CA SER A 141 -12.60 -13.20 7.95
C SER A 141 -13.61 -12.05 7.87
N PHE A 142 -14.35 -11.99 6.75
CA PHE A 142 -15.42 -11.02 6.60
C PHE A 142 -16.44 -11.12 7.75
N GLY A 143 -16.86 -9.97 8.26
CA GLY A 143 -17.82 -9.89 9.37
C GLY A 143 -17.25 -10.33 10.73
N ASN A 144 -15.92 -10.41 10.90
CA ASN A 144 -15.33 -10.66 12.20
C ASN A 144 -15.75 -9.59 13.23
N THR A 145 -16.13 -10.05 14.43
CA THR A 145 -16.56 -9.20 15.55
C THR A 145 -15.65 -9.32 16.77
N ASP A 146 -14.57 -10.10 16.67
CA ASP A 146 -13.57 -10.22 17.73
C ASP A 146 -12.78 -8.91 17.88
N LYS A 147 -13.22 -8.09 18.83
CA LYS A 147 -12.60 -6.81 19.17
C LYS A 147 -11.15 -6.95 19.60
N SER A 148 -10.78 -8.07 20.23
CA SER A 148 -9.41 -8.29 20.69
C SER A 148 -8.47 -8.53 19.52
N LYS A 149 -8.87 -9.38 18.56
CA LYS A 149 -8.14 -9.61 17.31
C LYS A 149 -8.05 -8.34 16.47
N ILE A 150 -9.18 -7.64 16.28
CA ILE A 150 -9.21 -6.36 15.55
C ILE A 150 -8.26 -5.35 16.17
N SER A 151 -8.31 -5.17 17.50
CA SER A 151 -7.41 -4.25 18.19
C SER A 151 -5.95 -4.67 18.05
N TYR A 152 -5.65 -5.95 18.23
CA TYR A 152 -4.30 -6.47 18.11
C TYR A 152 -3.71 -6.22 16.72
N ASP A 153 -4.44 -6.54 15.65
CA ASP A 153 -3.96 -6.37 14.28
C ASP A 153 -3.81 -4.90 13.89
N HIS A 154 -4.62 -4.00 14.46
CA HIS A 154 -4.41 -2.56 14.30
C HIS A 154 -3.08 -2.10 14.90
N HIS A 155 -2.76 -2.53 16.12
CA HIS A 155 -1.47 -2.23 16.74
C HIS A 155 -0.31 -2.86 15.96
N LYS A 156 -0.49 -4.11 15.53
CA LYS A 156 0.48 -4.83 14.70
C LYS A 156 0.76 -4.07 13.40
N GLY A 157 -0.29 -3.63 12.69
CA GLY A 157 -0.16 -2.82 11.47
C GLY A 157 0.56 -1.49 11.72
N LEU A 158 0.25 -0.82 12.83
CA LEU A 158 0.92 0.42 13.22
C LEU A 158 2.42 0.23 13.42
N PHE A 159 2.83 -0.75 14.23
CA PHE A 159 4.26 -1.02 14.46
C PHE A 159 4.98 -1.40 13.16
N GLY A 160 4.32 -2.18 12.30
CA GLY A 160 4.85 -2.50 10.97
C GLY A 160 5.09 -1.24 10.12
N ALA A 161 4.11 -0.34 10.05
CA ALA A 161 4.21 0.91 9.30
C ALA A 161 5.30 1.86 9.84
N LEU A 162 5.38 2.03 11.16
CA LEU A 162 6.43 2.86 11.79
C LEU A 162 7.83 2.36 11.44
N VAL A 163 8.03 1.04 11.46
CA VAL A 163 9.31 0.45 11.14
C VAL A 163 9.64 0.56 9.64
N MET A 164 8.65 0.45 8.75
CA MET A 164 8.84 0.74 7.33
C MET A 164 9.32 2.18 7.10
N LEU A 165 8.71 3.16 7.79
CA LEU A 165 9.11 4.56 7.71
C LEU A 165 10.51 4.81 8.27
N LYS A 166 10.86 4.19 9.40
CA LYS A 166 12.22 4.26 9.95
C LYS A 166 13.24 3.70 8.97
N ASN A 167 12.94 2.55 8.36
CA ASN A 167 13.81 1.94 7.37
C ASN A 167 13.97 2.84 6.12
N ILE A 168 12.92 3.51 5.66
CA ILE A 168 13.02 4.53 4.60
C ILE A 168 13.99 5.66 4.98
N ALA A 169 13.87 6.19 6.21
CA ALA A 169 14.73 7.27 6.69
C ALA A 169 16.20 6.83 6.75
N ASP A 170 16.46 5.59 7.18
CA ASP A 170 17.81 5.00 7.22
C ASP A 170 18.39 4.75 5.83
N GLU A 171 17.55 4.48 4.82
CA GLU A 171 17.99 4.25 3.45
C GLU A 171 18.35 5.56 2.71
N PHE A 172 17.85 6.71 3.17
CA PHE A 172 18.08 8.03 2.59
C PHE A 172 18.48 9.11 3.63
N PRO A 173 19.54 8.90 4.43
CA PRO A 173 19.86 9.75 5.59
C PRO A 173 20.27 11.20 5.23
N LEU A 174 20.62 11.42 3.95
CA LEU A 174 21.10 12.70 3.42
C LEU A 174 20.07 13.45 2.57
N ALA A 175 18.85 12.93 2.43
CA ALA A 175 17.77 13.68 1.78
C ALA A 175 17.46 14.95 2.59
N LYS A 176 17.20 16.06 1.88
CA LYS A 176 17.09 17.40 2.48
C LYS A 176 15.67 17.78 2.87
N LYS A 177 14.67 17.05 2.38
CA LYS A 177 13.32 17.15 2.94
C LYS A 177 13.32 16.57 4.35
N THR A 178 12.72 17.30 5.28
CA THR A 178 12.22 16.75 6.53
C THR A 178 11.34 15.56 6.17
N VAL A 179 11.77 14.34 6.49
CA VAL A 179 10.88 13.18 6.46
C VAL A 179 9.95 13.37 7.64
N TYR A 180 8.79 13.97 7.39
CA TYR A 180 7.74 14.06 8.38
C TYR A 180 7.08 12.68 8.51
N LEU A 181 7.25 12.07 9.68
CA LEU A 181 6.66 10.77 10.04
C LEU A 181 5.23 10.98 10.55
N TRP A 182 4.20 10.89 9.70
CA TRP A 182 2.79 10.88 10.14
C TRP A 182 1.96 10.06 9.12
N SER A 183 1.00 9.23 9.54
CA SER A 183 -0.32 9.64 10.01
C SER A 183 -0.56 9.42 11.51
N MET A 184 -0.16 10.43 12.28
CA MET A 184 -0.57 10.63 13.65
C MET A 184 -1.11 12.08 13.72
N ARG A 185 -2.33 12.33 14.21
CA ARG A 185 -2.75 13.69 14.54
C ARG A 185 -2.30 13.94 15.97
N PHE A 186 -1.43 14.92 16.18
CA PHE A 186 -1.19 15.42 17.53
C PHE A 186 -2.48 16.06 18.03
N GLU A 187 -3.11 15.50 19.06
CA GLU A 187 -4.27 16.09 19.72
C GLU A 187 -3.77 17.18 20.68
N PRO A 188 -3.95 18.49 20.41
CA PRO A 188 -3.34 19.54 21.23
C PRO A 188 -3.80 19.53 22.69
N LYS A 189 -4.92 18.86 22.99
CA LYS A 189 -5.47 18.72 24.34
C LYS A 189 -5.06 17.42 25.05
N GLY A 190 -4.27 16.53 24.43
CA GLY A 190 -3.80 15.28 25.03
C GLY A 190 -2.36 14.94 24.62
N PRO A 191 -1.54 14.30 25.47
CA PRO A 191 -0.17 13.91 25.12
C PRO A 191 -0.16 12.65 24.24
N ILE A 192 -1.03 12.57 23.23
CA ILE A 192 -1.25 11.38 22.42
C ILE A 192 -1.35 11.74 20.95
N PHE A 193 -0.95 10.76 20.17
CA PHE A 193 -0.90 10.79 18.73
C PHE A 193 -1.97 9.85 18.19
N GLU A 194 -2.91 10.39 17.42
CA GLU A 194 -4.08 9.64 16.94
C GLU A 194 -3.88 9.14 15.51
N LEU A 195 -4.19 7.87 15.25
CA LEU A 195 -4.22 7.37 13.87
C LEU A 195 -5.34 8.06 13.09
N TRP A 196 -5.00 8.60 11.92
CA TRP A 196 -6.00 9.19 11.02
C TRP A 196 -6.49 8.16 10.01
N LEU A 197 -7.81 7.96 9.96
CA LEU A 197 -8.46 7.12 8.96
C LEU A 197 -8.54 7.89 7.63
N GLU A 198 -7.65 7.58 6.70
CA GLU A 198 -7.61 8.25 5.38
C GLU A 198 -8.85 7.97 4.53
N ASP A 199 -9.34 6.72 4.54
CA ASP A 199 -10.56 6.33 3.85
C ASP A 199 -11.15 5.05 4.46
N MET A 200 -12.43 4.80 4.19
CA MET A 200 -13.15 3.59 4.57
C MET A 200 -14.03 3.13 3.41
N MET A 201 -13.97 1.83 3.12
CA MET A 201 -14.89 1.18 2.21
C MET A 201 -15.79 0.20 2.95
N VAL A 202 -17.10 0.36 2.81
CA VAL A 202 -18.08 -0.64 3.26
C VAL A 202 -18.21 -1.70 2.19
N ILE A 203 -17.93 -2.95 2.56
CA ILE A 203 -18.04 -4.10 1.66
C ILE A 203 -19.49 -4.60 1.71
N LYS A 204 -20.18 -4.52 0.56
CA LYS A 204 -21.49 -5.15 0.36
C LYS A 204 -21.29 -6.47 -0.40
N PRO A 205 -21.44 -7.64 0.25
CA PRO A 205 -21.11 -8.93 -0.36
C PRO A 205 -22.19 -9.42 -1.35
N ASP A 206 -23.44 -9.00 -1.18
CA ASP A 206 -24.61 -9.53 -1.88
C ASP A 206 -24.75 -9.07 -3.33
N ILE A 207 -25.44 -9.88 -4.15
CA ILE A 207 -25.65 -9.64 -5.60
C ILE A 207 -26.52 -8.48 -5.98
N GLU A 208 -27.50 -8.19 -5.16
CA GLU A 208 -28.45 -7.12 -5.43
C GLU A 208 -27.87 -5.73 -5.09
N ASP A 209 -26.84 -5.66 -4.23
CA ASP A 209 -26.20 -4.42 -3.77
C ASP A 209 -25.01 -3.96 -4.66
N LYS A 210 -24.74 -4.68 -5.75
CA LYS A 210 -23.46 -4.66 -6.50
C LYS A 210 -23.20 -3.40 -7.30
N LEU A 211 -24.18 -2.95 -8.07
CA LEU A 211 -24.01 -1.78 -8.94
C LEU A 211 -23.97 -0.49 -8.11
N GLU A 212 -24.68 -0.47 -7.00
CA GLU A 212 -24.69 0.67 -6.07
C GLU A 212 -23.35 0.84 -5.35
N SER A 213 -22.68 -0.27 -5.00
CA SER A 213 -21.40 -0.24 -4.26
C SER A 213 -20.16 -0.08 -5.16
N LEU A 214 -20.27 -0.39 -6.45
CA LEU A 214 -19.15 -0.37 -7.40
C LEU A 214 -18.45 1.00 -7.52
N PRO A 215 -19.16 2.16 -7.56
CA PRO A 215 -18.50 3.46 -7.57
C PRO A 215 -17.66 3.72 -6.32
N SER A 216 -18.17 3.36 -5.14
CA SER A 216 -17.44 3.49 -3.87
C SER A 216 -16.22 2.58 -3.84
N PHE A 217 -16.37 1.37 -4.38
CA PHE A 217 -15.29 0.41 -4.53
C PHE A 217 -14.16 0.94 -5.42
N LEU A 218 -14.51 1.42 -6.61
CA LEU A 218 -13.55 2.01 -7.54
C LEU A 218 -12.88 3.23 -6.92
N LYS A 219 -13.65 4.10 -6.25
CA LYS A 219 -13.11 5.31 -5.60
C LYS A 219 -12.03 4.96 -4.57
N PHE A 220 -12.26 3.95 -3.73
CA PHE A 220 -11.32 3.54 -2.69
C PHE A 220 -9.97 3.09 -3.29
N PHE A 221 -9.99 2.13 -4.23
CA PHE A 221 -8.76 1.64 -4.85
C PHE A 221 -8.12 2.66 -5.79
N TRP A 222 -8.90 3.54 -6.42
CA TRP A 222 -8.38 4.67 -7.18
C TRP A 222 -7.63 5.66 -6.28
N GLY A 223 -8.18 5.94 -5.09
CA GLY A 223 -7.51 6.76 -4.07
C GLY A 223 -6.19 6.13 -3.64
N MET A 224 -6.21 4.84 -3.28
CA MET A 224 -5.01 4.08 -2.93
C MET A 224 -3.94 4.14 -4.02
N LYS A 225 -4.34 3.93 -5.29
CA LYS A 225 -3.49 4.06 -6.47
C LYS A 225 -2.84 5.45 -6.57
N CYS A 226 -3.62 6.51 -6.39
CA CYS A 226 -3.10 7.89 -6.45
C CYS A 226 -2.09 8.17 -5.34
N LEU A 227 -2.41 7.81 -4.08
CA LEU A 227 -1.53 8.00 -2.93
C LEU A 227 -0.22 7.22 -3.07
N LEU A 228 -0.29 5.98 -3.58
CA LEU A 228 0.90 5.16 -3.79
C LEU A 228 1.76 5.68 -4.94
N THR A 229 1.13 6.21 -6.00
CA THR A 229 1.85 6.88 -7.10
C THR A 229 2.60 8.12 -6.59
N GLU A 230 1.93 8.98 -5.82
CA GLU A 230 2.54 10.16 -5.21
C GLU A 230 3.70 9.79 -4.27
N SER A 231 3.50 8.80 -3.41
CA SER A 231 4.55 8.26 -2.53
C SER A 231 5.75 7.76 -3.34
N THR A 232 5.51 7.05 -4.44
CA THR A 232 6.54 6.56 -5.35
C THR A 232 7.31 7.70 -6.03
N GLN A 233 6.64 8.78 -6.43
CA GLN A 233 7.30 9.98 -6.94
C GLN A 233 8.16 10.67 -5.87
N ASN A 234 7.65 10.75 -4.64
CA ASN A 234 8.41 11.27 -3.50
C ASN A 234 9.67 10.46 -3.24
N PHE A 235 9.63 9.13 -3.39
CA PHE A 235 10.83 8.29 -3.27
C PHE A 235 11.86 8.55 -4.38
N ALA A 236 11.44 8.82 -5.62
CA ALA A 236 12.37 9.22 -6.68
C ALA A 236 13.10 10.53 -6.31
N GLN A 237 12.37 11.48 -5.74
CA GLN A 237 12.92 12.75 -5.28
C GLN A 237 13.88 12.55 -4.08
N LEU A 238 13.50 11.75 -3.09
CA LEU A 238 14.37 11.41 -1.95
C LEU A 238 15.69 10.77 -2.42
N LYS A 239 15.61 9.82 -3.36
CA LYS A 239 16.77 9.19 -3.98
C LYS A 239 17.67 10.24 -4.64
N LYS A 240 17.11 11.14 -5.44
CA LYS A 240 17.84 12.21 -6.13
C LYS A 240 18.57 13.11 -5.13
N GLU A 241 17.86 13.63 -4.12
CA GLU A 241 18.43 14.50 -3.09
C GLU A 241 19.56 13.84 -2.29
N HIS A 242 19.35 12.57 -1.92
CA HIS A 242 20.35 11.78 -1.22
C HIS A 242 21.64 11.69 -2.04
N TYR A 243 21.55 11.36 -3.33
CA TYR A 243 22.73 11.27 -4.20
C TYR A 243 23.40 12.62 -4.46
N GLU A 244 22.63 13.69 -4.69
CA GLU A 244 23.20 15.04 -4.86
C GLU A 244 23.96 15.48 -3.60
N CYS A 245 23.42 15.18 -2.41
CA CYS A 245 24.06 15.47 -1.14
C CYS A 245 25.34 14.63 -0.94
N MET A 246 25.29 13.33 -1.27
CA MET A 246 26.47 12.45 -1.25
C MET A 246 27.59 12.99 -2.14
N ILE A 247 27.28 13.33 -3.40
CA ILE A 247 28.27 13.84 -4.36
C ILE A 247 28.88 15.15 -3.85
N LYS A 248 28.06 16.08 -3.34
CA LYS A 248 28.54 17.34 -2.79
C LYS A 248 29.50 17.13 -1.60
N ASN A 249 29.22 16.16 -0.74
CA ASN A 249 30.00 15.91 0.47
C ASN A 249 31.22 15.01 0.23
N MET A 250 31.26 14.25 -0.87
CA MET A 250 32.39 13.38 -1.26
C MET A 250 33.70 14.16 -1.37
N PHE A 251 33.65 15.42 -1.80
CA PHE A 251 34.82 16.29 -1.96
C PHE A 251 35.15 17.15 -0.73
N ASN A 252 34.30 17.14 0.30
CA ASN A 252 34.44 18.02 1.47
C ASN A 252 35.06 17.33 2.71
N GLY A 253 35.50 16.07 2.59
CA GLY A 253 36.19 15.34 3.68
C GLY A 253 35.34 15.07 4.93
N VAL A 254 34.04 15.41 4.92
CA VAL A 254 33.13 15.15 6.04
C VAL A 254 32.73 13.68 6.00
N THR A 255 33.25 12.90 6.94
CA THR A 255 32.91 11.49 7.12
C THR A 255 31.42 11.35 7.42
N THR A 256 30.76 10.39 6.76
CA THR A 256 29.31 10.13 6.84
C THR A 256 28.81 9.95 8.28
N LEU A 257 29.67 9.49 9.19
CA LEU A 257 29.38 9.34 10.63
C LEU A 257 28.99 10.66 11.32
N THR A 258 29.64 11.78 10.96
CA THR A 258 29.48 13.06 11.67
C THR A 258 28.13 13.72 11.41
N LEU A 259 27.50 13.42 10.26
CA LEU A 259 26.16 13.91 9.91
C LEU A 259 25.05 13.09 10.56
N PHE A 260 25.25 11.79 10.76
CA PHE A 260 24.28 10.89 11.39
C PHE A 260 24.18 11.13 12.90
N LEU A 261 25.33 11.24 13.59
CA LEU A 261 25.39 11.49 15.03
C LEU A 261 24.81 12.85 15.44
N ARG A 262 24.97 13.89 14.62
CA ARG A 262 24.39 15.23 14.90
C ARG A 262 22.86 15.28 14.83
N ARG A 263 22.20 14.34 14.15
CA ARG A 263 20.73 14.30 14.04
C ARG A 263 20.08 13.48 15.15
N LEU A 264 20.75 12.45 15.67
CA LEU A 264 20.25 11.66 16.81
C LEU A 264 20.20 12.47 18.12
N THR A 265 21.11 13.42 18.33
CA THR A 265 21.11 14.30 19.52
C THR A 265 19.96 15.32 19.57
N HIS A 266 19.12 15.40 18.54
CA HIS A 266 17.94 16.28 18.50
C HIS A 266 16.61 15.51 18.50
N LEU A 267 16.64 14.20 18.69
CA LEU A 267 15.48 13.30 18.68
C LEU A 267 15.24 12.63 20.05
N PHE A 268 15.95 13.06 21.10
CA PHE A 268 15.67 12.75 22.51
C PHE A 268 15.60 14.04 23.31
#